data_AF-A0A2P0QL60-F1
#
_entry.id   AF-A0A2P0QL60-F1
#
_cell.length_a   1.000
_cell.length_b   1.000
_cell.length_c   1.000
_cell.angle_alpha   90.00
_cell.angle_beta   90.00
_cell.angle_gamma   90.00
#
_symmetry.space_group_name_H-M   'P 1'
#
loop_
_entity.id
_entity.type
_entity.pdbx_description
1 polymer ?
#
loop_
_entity_poly.entity_id
_entity_poly.type
_entity_poly.pdbx_seq_one_letter_code
_entity_poly.pdbx_strand_id
1 'polypeptide(L)'
;QKVDVSFVEGSVCINDKLAVEEIKETREKSAVVVALGGCACYGNITRFSRGGQQNQPAHEAYLPIGDIIKVDVYIPGCAPTPQLIRNVAVMAYLLLKGTKEQKDLATA
;
A
#
# COMPACT_ATOMS: atom_id res chain seq x y z
N GLN A 1 3.90 -14.97 8.81
CA GLN A 1 2.45 -15.10 9.00
C GLN A 1 1.77 -14.72 7.70
N LYS A 2 0.78 -15.49 7.23
CA LYS A 2 -0.02 -15.09 6.05
C LYS A 2 -1.11 -14.12 6.47
N VAL A 3 -1.41 -13.14 5.64
CA VAL A 3 -2.37 -12.06 5.89
C VAL A 3 -3.39 -12.01 4.75
N ASP A 4 -4.67 -11.86 5.09
CA ASP A 4 -5.75 -11.76 4.10
C ASP A 4 -5.67 -10.44 3.32
N VAL A 5 -5.51 -9.32 4.04
CA VAL A 5 -5.47 -7.96 3.47
C VAL A 5 -4.37 -7.16 4.17
N SER A 6 -3.45 -6.61 3.40
CA SER A 6 -2.41 -5.69 3.91
C SER A 6 -2.66 -4.28 3.40
N PHE A 7 -2.88 -3.35 4.32
CA PHE A 7 -2.89 -1.92 4.04
C PHE A 7 -1.46 -1.41 4.15
N VAL A 8 -0.93 -0.91 3.04
CA VAL A 8 0.45 -0.42 2.96
C VAL A 8 0.42 1.09 2.73
N GLU A 9 0.92 1.84 3.70
CA GLU A 9 1.13 3.29 3.57
C GLU A 9 2.58 3.62 3.22
N GLY A 10 2.82 4.87 2.83
CA GLY A 10 4.17 5.35 2.51
C GLY A 10 4.69 4.88 1.15
N SER A 11 5.71 5.59 0.66
CA SER A 11 6.51 5.18 -0.49
C SER A 11 7.76 4.43 -0.02
N VAL A 12 8.37 3.64 -0.89
CA VAL A 12 9.56 2.85 -0.55
C VAL A 12 10.83 3.58 -0.95
N CYS A 13 11.75 3.77 -0.01
CA CYS A 13 13.12 4.20 -0.29
C CYS A 13 13.89 3.05 -0.93
N ILE A 14 14.31 3.17 -2.18
CA ILE A 14 15.04 2.08 -2.87
C ILE A 14 16.49 1.94 -2.40
N ASN A 15 17.02 2.97 -1.73
CA ASN A 15 18.35 2.95 -1.12
C ASN A 15 18.36 2.23 0.23
N ASP A 16 17.19 2.01 0.83
CA ASP A 16 17.04 1.26 2.08
C ASP A 16 16.68 -0.21 1.77
N LYS A 17 17.65 -1.09 2.00
CA LYS A 17 17.50 -2.53 1.73
C LYS A 17 16.35 -3.15 2.53
N LEU A 18 16.16 -2.75 3.79
CA LEU A 18 15.11 -3.31 4.64
C LEU A 18 13.73 -2.91 4.11
N ALA A 19 13.56 -1.66 3.71
CA ALA A 19 12.30 -1.18 3.13
C ALA A 19 11.91 -1.95 1.86
N VAL A 20 12.89 -2.28 1.00
CA VAL A 20 12.67 -3.06 -0.23
C VAL A 20 12.36 -4.53 0.09
N GLU A 21 12.99 -5.13 1.09
CA GLU A 21 12.70 -6.49 1.52
C GLU A 21 11.32 -6.60 2.17
N GLU A 22 10.96 -5.66 3.04
CA GLU A 22 9.67 -5.62 3.75
C GLU A 22 8.49 -5.49 2.79
N ILE A 23 8.57 -4.64 1.77
CA ILE A 23 7.47 -4.49 0.80
C ILE A 23 7.29 -5.76 -0.07
N LYS A 24 8.38 -6.42 -0.43
CA LYS A 24 8.34 -7.70 -1.18
C LYS A 24 7.76 -8.80 -0.32
N GLU A 25 8.22 -8.91 0.93
CA GLU A 25 7.70 -9.88 1.89
C GLU A 25 6.21 -9.64 2.19
N THR A 26 5.79 -8.38 2.25
CA THR A 26 4.38 -7.99 2.37
C THR A 26 3.57 -8.56 1.20
N ARG A 27 4.04 -8.43 -0.04
CA ARG A 27 3.35 -9.00 -1.20
C ARG A 27 3.28 -10.52 -1.14
N GLU A 28 4.36 -11.19 -0.76
CA GLU A 28 4.43 -12.66 -0.66
C GLU A 28 3.48 -13.22 0.40
N LYS A 29 3.32 -12.50 1.52
CA LYS A 29 2.49 -12.93 2.65
C LYS A 29 1.01 -12.54 2.51
N SER A 30 0.67 -11.63 1.61
CA SER A 30 -0.67 -11.05 1.50
C SER A 30 -1.48 -11.65 0.36
N ALA A 31 -2.74 -11.99 0.61
CA ALA A 31 -3.68 -12.31 -0.48
C ALA A 31 -4.07 -11.04 -1.25
N VAL A 32 -4.41 -9.96 -0.54
CA VAL A 32 -4.72 -8.64 -1.12
C VAL A 32 -3.77 -7.57 -0.57
N VAL A 33 -3.18 -6.77 -1.44
CA VAL A 33 -2.38 -5.58 -1.08
C VAL A 33 -3.13 -4.31 -1.49
N VAL A 34 -3.33 -3.43 -0.51
CA VAL A 34 -3.98 -2.14 -0.68
C VAL A 34 -2.94 -1.03 -0.52
N ALA A 35 -2.74 -0.22 -1.57
CA ALA A 35 -1.99 1.03 -1.46
C ALA A 35 -2.85 2.07 -0.72
N LEU A 36 -2.47 2.39 0.52
CA LEU A 36 -3.19 3.31 1.38
C LEU A 36 -2.53 4.69 1.37
N GLY A 37 -3.26 5.68 0.86
CA GLY A 37 -2.85 7.07 0.83
C GLY A 37 -1.93 7.42 -0.35
N GLY A 38 -1.75 8.73 -0.54
CA GLY A 38 -1.08 9.26 -1.71
C GLY A 38 0.38 8.84 -1.87
N CYS A 39 1.10 8.65 -0.76
CA CYS A 39 2.49 8.21 -0.79
C CYS A 39 2.62 6.80 -1.39
N ALA A 40 1.80 5.85 -0.92
CA ALA A 40 1.80 4.49 -1.45
C ALA A 40 1.26 4.44 -2.88
N CYS A 41 0.21 5.22 -3.18
CA CYS A 41 -0.44 5.21 -4.49
C CYS A 41 0.42 5.83 -5.60
N TYR A 42 1.05 6.98 -5.35
CA TYR A 42 1.69 7.78 -6.40
C TYR A 42 2.96 8.53 -5.94
N GLY A 43 3.49 8.23 -4.76
CA GLY A 43 4.71 8.82 -4.19
C GLY A 43 4.44 10.10 -3.38
N ASN A 44 3.49 10.95 -3.83
CA ASN A 44 3.11 12.18 -3.11
C ASN A 44 4.35 13.05 -2.79
N ILE A 45 4.50 13.53 -1.55
CA ILE A 45 5.59 14.44 -1.18
C ILE A 45 6.99 13.82 -1.36
N THR A 46 7.14 12.50 -1.33
CA THR A 46 8.44 11.85 -1.48
C THR A 46 8.93 11.82 -2.92
N ARG A 47 8.08 12.20 -3.89
CA ARG A 47 8.52 12.51 -5.26
C ARG A 47 9.55 13.65 -5.31
N PHE A 48 9.57 14.50 -4.29
CA PHE A 48 10.52 15.61 -4.19
C PHE A 48 11.77 15.28 -3.35
N SER A 49 11.84 14.07 -2.78
CA SER A 49 13.04 13.60 -2.09
C SER A 49 14.23 13.55 -3.06
N ARG A 50 15.39 14.00 -2.58
CA ARG A 50 16.62 14.10 -3.39
C ARG A 50 17.90 13.83 -2.61
N GLY A 51 17.78 13.20 -1.44
CA GLY A 51 18.92 12.86 -0.58
C GLY A 51 19.64 14.08 0.01
N GLY A 52 20.85 13.84 0.50
CA GLY A 52 21.75 14.87 1.05
C GLY A 52 21.47 15.28 2.50
N GLN A 53 20.40 14.79 3.12
CA GLN A 53 20.09 15.08 4.52
C GLN A 53 20.79 14.08 5.46
N GLN A 54 21.47 14.57 6.49
CA GLN A 54 22.08 13.72 7.53
C GLN A 54 21.00 13.04 8.39
N ASN A 55 21.24 11.83 8.96
CA ASN A 55 22.45 11.01 8.93
C ASN A 55 22.48 9.98 7.77
N GLN A 56 21.53 10.03 6.85
CA GLN A 56 21.43 9.11 5.70
C GLN A 56 21.35 9.89 4.39
N PRO A 57 22.44 10.56 3.98
CA PRO A 57 22.43 11.37 2.76
C PRO A 57 22.16 10.55 1.49
N ALA A 58 22.37 9.23 1.55
CA ALA A 58 22.10 8.29 0.45
C ALA A 58 20.61 7.93 0.30
N HIS A 59 19.72 8.29 1.23
CA HIS A 59 18.28 8.06 1.10
C HIS A 59 17.66 9.10 0.16
N GLU A 60 17.83 8.88 -1.15
CA GLU A 60 17.48 9.87 -2.16
C GLU A 60 16.22 9.52 -2.96
N ALA A 61 16.01 8.24 -3.27
CA ALA A 61 15.03 7.82 -4.26
C ALA A 61 13.87 7.05 -3.61
N TYR A 62 12.65 7.55 -3.83
CA TYR A 62 11.42 6.99 -3.30
C TYR A 62 10.43 6.67 -4.42
N LEU A 63 9.88 5.46 -4.42
CA LEU A 63 8.90 4.99 -5.39
C LEU A 63 7.57 4.62 -4.71
N PRO A 64 6.41 4.86 -5.35
CA PRO A 64 5.16 4.26 -4.90
C PRO A 64 5.28 2.74 -4.93
N ILE A 65 4.51 2.06 -4.08
CA ILE A 65 4.66 0.61 -3.90
C ILE A 65 4.32 -0.18 -5.18
N GLY A 66 3.47 0.37 -6.04
CA GLY A 66 3.07 -0.23 -7.32
C GLY A 66 4.21 -0.34 -8.34
N ASP A 67 5.28 0.43 -8.18
CA ASP A 67 6.46 0.32 -9.06
C ASP A 67 7.37 -0.86 -8.65
N ILE A 68 7.16 -1.45 -7.46
CA ILE A 68 8.00 -2.52 -6.90
C ILE A 68 7.24 -3.84 -6.78
N ILE A 69 5.97 -3.79 -6.38
CA ILE A 69 5.11 -4.96 -6.18
C ILE A 69 3.76 -4.77 -6.86
N LYS A 70 3.07 -5.89 -7.14
CA LYS A 70 1.68 -5.84 -7.61
C LYS A 70 0.74 -5.39 -6.49
N VAL A 71 0.05 -4.27 -6.72
CA VAL A 71 -1.02 -3.74 -5.88
C VAL A 71 -2.37 -4.15 -6.44
N ASP A 72 -3.31 -4.54 -5.58
CA ASP A 72 -4.64 -4.98 -5.99
C ASP A 72 -5.67 -3.84 -5.91
N VAL A 73 -5.58 -2.99 -4.89
CA VAL A 73 -6.52 -1.88 -4.65
C VAL A 73 -5.77 -0.61 -4.27
N TYR A 74 -6.25 0.53 -4.76
CA TYR A 74 -5.71 1.85 -4.43
C TYR A 74 -6.73 2.65 -3.62
N ILE A 75 -6.28 3.23 -2.50
CA ILE A 75 -7.03 4.21 -1.70
C ILE A 75 -6.25 5.53 -1.77
N PRO A 76 -6.53 6.39 -2.77
CA PRO A 76 -5.84 7.67 -2.88
C PRO A 76 -6.26 8.66 -1.78
N GLY A 77 -5.41 9.67 -1.53
CA GLY A 77 -5.69 10.80 -0.62
C GLY A 77 -4.52 11.14 0.30
N CYS A 78 -4.42 12.41 0.70
CA CYS A 78 -3.38 12.91 1.61
C CYS A 78 -3.99 13.97 2.56
N ALA A 79 -4.69 13.59 3.63
CA ALA A 79 -4.95 12.22 4.09
C ALA A 79 -6.10 11.53 3.33
N PRO A 80 -6.11 10.18 3.22
CA PRO A 80 -7.27 9.44 2.72
C PRO A 80 -8.47 9.63 3.65
N THR A 81 -9.69 9.66 3.09
CA THR A 81 -10.90 9.86 3.89
C THR A 81 -11.18 8.63 4.76
N PRO A 82 -11.47 8.79 6.07
CA PRO A 82 -11.74 7.65 6.96
C PRO A 82 -12.87 6.75 6.47
N GLN A 83 -13.89 7.33 5.82
CA GLN A 83 -15.01 6.60 5.25
C GLN A 83 -14.56 5.67 4.13
N LEU A 84 -13.60 6.09 3.30
CA LEU A 84 -13.09 5.25 2.21
C LEU A 84 -12.27 4.09 2.75
N ILE A 85 -11.42 4.31 3.75
CA ILE A 85 -10.67 3.25 4.43
C ILE A 85 -11.62 2.21 5.01
N ARG A 86 -12.64 2.67 5.75
CA ARG A 86 -13.70 1.80 6.32
C ARG A 86 -14.40 1.00 5.22
N ASN A 87 -14.81 1.66 4.14
CA ASN A 87 -15.57 1.00 3.08
C ASN A 87 -14.73 -0.10 2.42
N VAL A 88 -13.46 0.14 2.10
CA VAL A 88 -12.59 -0.88 1.52
C VAL A 88 -12.32 -2.03 2.49
N ALA A 89 -12.10 -1.75 3.77
CA ALA A 89 -11.92 -2.80 4.78
C ALA A 89 -13.16 -3.70 4.91
N VAL A 90 -14.36 -3.10 4.93
CA VAL A 90 -15.62 -3.85 4.97
C VAL A 90 -15.81 -4.66 3.68
N MET A 91 -15.58 -4.07 2.51
CA MET A 91 -15.73 -4.79 1.23
C MET A 91 -14.73 -5.94 1.11
N ALA A 92 -13.48 -5.76 1.57
CA ALA A 92 -12.50 -6.84 1.57
C ALA A 92 -12.91 -8.00 2.49
N TYR A 93 -13.49 -7.70 3.65
CA TYR A 93 -14.08 -8.73 4.53
C TYR A 93 -15.23 -9.48 3.85
N LEU A 94 -16.17 -8.77 3.22
CA LEU A 94 -17.30 -9.36 2.52
C LEU A 94 -16.84 -10.25 1.35
N LEU A 95 -15.84 -9.81 0.58
CA LEU A 95 -15.28 -10.57 -0.52
C LEU A 95 -14.68 -11.92 -0.07
N LEU A 96 -14.02 -11.94 1.09
CA LEU A 96 -13.33 -13.13 1.58
C LEU A 96 -14.24 -14.06 2.39
N LYS A 97 -15.10 -13.50 3.24
CA LYS A 97 -15.87 -14.25 4.25
C LYS A 97 -17.39 -14.11 4.14
N GLY A 98 -17.89 -13.27 3.24
CA GLY A 98 -19.33 -13.04 3.07
C GLY A 98 -20.08 -14.19 2.39
N THR A 99 -21.40 -14.08 2.38
CA THR A 99 -22.30 -14.94 1.59
C THR A 99 -22.07 -14.73 0.09
N LYS A 100 -22.61 -15.61 -0.76
CA LYS A 100 -22.46 -15.48 -2.23
C LYS A 100 -22.93 -14.12 -2.73
N GLU A 101 -24.09 -13.67 -2.28
CA GLU A 101 -24.66 -12.36 -2.60
C GLU A 101 -23.77 -11.18 -2.16
N GLN A 102 -23.14 -11.30 -0.98
CA GLN A 102 -22.22 -10.27 -0.47
C GLN A 102 -20.91 -10.23 -1.25
N LYS A 103 -20.43 -11.39 -1.73
CA LYS A 103 -19.26 -11.46 -2.61
C LYS A 103 -19.56 -10.84 -3.96
N ASP A 104 -20.73 -11.13 -4.52
CA ASP A 104 -21.18 -10.54 -5.77
C ASP A 104 -21.28 -9.01 -5.65
N LEU A 105 -21.81 -8.50 -4.53
CA LEU A 105 -21.82 -7.06 -4.21
C LEU A 105 -20.42 -6.46 -4.09
N ALA A 106 -19.47 -7.17 -3.49
CA ALA A 106 -18.10 -6.67 -3.29
C ALA A 106 -17.26 -6.68 -4.59
N THR A 107 -17.68 -7.45 -5.60
CA THR A 107 -17.08 -7.47 -6.94
C THR A 107 -17.79 -6.58 -7.98
N ALA A 108 -18.97 -6.04 -7.65
CA ALA A 108 -19.74 -5.14 -8.49
C ALA A 108 -19.18 -3.71 -8.45
#